data_AF-A0A420NHK4-F1
#
_entry.id   AF-A0A420NHK4-F1
#
_cell.length_a   1.000
_cell.length_b   1.000
_cell.length_c   1.000
_cell.angle_alpha   90.00
_cell.angle_beta   90.00
_cell.angle_gamma   90.00
#
_symmetry.space_group_name_H-M   'P 1'
#
loop_
_entity.id
_entity.type
_entity.pdbx_description
1 polymer ?
#
loop_
_entity_poly.entity_id
_entity_poly.type
_entity_poly.pdbx_seq_one_letter_code
_entity_poly.pdbx_strand_id
1 'polypeptide(L)'
;MAPIAITPEVKEPVAFTSIIKSLQNEDPDTIDLVLRQFRCLIADLCQQFNGGHPGGAMGMAAIGVALWKYVMKYSPNNPNCFNRDRFVLSNGHTCLFQYTFLHLTGYKQMTFEQLKSYHQGGDQFNLGR
;
A
#
# COMPACT_ATOMS: atom_id res chain seq x y z
N MET A 1 -22.61 -39.35 -33.47
CA MET A 1 -22.41 -38.03 -32.84
C MET A 1 -21.87 -38.27 -31.45
N ALA A 2 -20.57 -38.06 -31.21
CA ALA A 2 -19.98 -38.14 -29.87
C ALA A 2 -20.04 -36.75 -29.22
N PRO A 3 -20.39 -36.63 -27.93
CA PRO A 3 -20.43 -35.32 -27.29
C PRO A 3 -19.00 -34.83 -27.05
N ILE A 4 -18.71 -33.62 -27.51
CA ILE A 4 -17.48 -32.89 -27.20
C ILE A 4 -17.61 -32.41 -25.75
N ALA A 5 -16.87 -33.04 -24.83
CA ALA A 5 -16.73 -32.56 -23.47
C ALA A 5 -15.80 -31.33 -23.47
N ILE A 6 -16.38 -30.14 -23.40
CA ILE A 6 -15.64 -28.91 -23.11
C ILE A 6 -15.51 -28.83 -21.59
N THR A 7 -14.46 -29.42 -21.03
CA THR A 7 -14.01 -29.03 -19.70
C THR A 7 -13.43 -27.63 -19.81
N PRO A 8 -13.88 -26.63 -19.02
CA PRO A 8 -13.19 -25.35 -18.98
C PRO A 8 -11.84 -25.63 -18.30
N GLU A 9 -10.77 -25.56 -19.07
CA GLU A 9 -9.43 -25.47 -18.52
C GLU A 9 -9.37 -24.12 -17.80
N VAL A 10 -9.64 -24.13 -16.50
CA VAL A 10 -9.41 -22.97 -15.63
C VAL A 10 -7.90 -22.76 -15.61
N LYS A 11 -7.39 -21.95 -16.54
CA LYS A 11 -6.02 -21.47 -16.48
C LYS A 11 -5.91 -20.64 -15.21
N GLU A 12 -5.25 -21.21 -14.19
CA GLU A 12 -4.80 -20.47 -13.01
C GLU A 12 -4.20 -19.14 -13.49
N PRO A 13 -4.63 -17.99 -12.95
CA PRO A 13 -4.15 -16.71 -13.43
C PRO A 13 -2.64 -16.67 -13.22
N VAL A 14 -1.89 -16.53 -14.32
CA VAL A 14 -0.42 -16.49 -14.36
C VAL A 14 0.16 -15.50 -13.34
N ALA A 15 -0.62 -14.47 -12.97
CA ALA A 15 -0.32 -13.50 -11.93
C ALA A 15 -0.24 -14.11 -10.51
N PHE A 16 -1.15 -15.01 -10.14
CA PHE A 16 -1.20 -15.59 -8.79
C PHE A 16 0.00 -16.49 -8.53
N THR A 17 0.33 -17.39 -9.46
CA THR A 17 1.52 -18.25 -9.35
C THR A 17 2.81 -17.43 -9.28
N SER A 18 2.88 -16.32 -10.03
CA SER A 18 4.03 -15.41 -9.98
C SER A 18 4.16 -14.71 -8.63
N ILE A 19 3.05 -14.29 -8.02
CA ILE A 19 3.02 -13.71 -6.68
C ILE A 19 3.49 -14.72 -5.64
N ILE A 20 2.94 -15.94 -5.63
CA ILE A 20 3.35 -16.99 -4.68
C ILE A 20 4.85 -17.28 -4.80
N LYS A 21 5.35 -17.36 -6.04
CA LYS A 21 6.78 -17.57 -6.29
C LYS A 21 7.62 -16.40 -5.73
N SER A 22 7.16 -15.16 -5.88
CA SER A 22 7.86 -14.01 -5.30
C SER A 22 7.88 -14.05 -3.76
N LEU A 23 6.78 -14.45 -3.12
CA LEU A 23 6.70 -14.58 -1.67
C LEU A 23 7.63 -15.67 -1.11
N GLN A 24 7.79 -16.78 -1.83
CA GLN A 24 8.67 -17.89 -1.42
C GLN A 24 10.16 -17.54 -1.49
N ASN A 25 10.54 -16.50 -2.24
CA ASN A 25 11.94 -16.12 -2.44
C ASN A 25 12.40 -14.99 -1.51
N GLU A 26 11.50 -14.43 -0.71
CA GLU A 26 11.80 -13.31 0.18
C GLU A 26 12.25 -13.83 1.55
N ASP A 27 13.30 -13.22 2.08
CA ASP A 27 13.81 -13.52 3.41
C ASP A 27 12.77 -13.11 4.48
N PRO A 28 12.30 -14.05 5.33
CA PRO A 28 11.31 -13.75 6.37
C PRO A 28 11.73 -12.62 7.31
N ASP A 29 13.02 -12.51 7.63
CA ASP A 29 13.55 -11.48 8.53
C ASP A 29 13.44 -10.09 7.91
N THR A 30 13.66 -9.99 6.59
CA THR A 30 13.48 -8.76 5.82
C THR A 30 12.01 -8.30 5.84
N ILE A 31 11.06 -9.22 5.67
CA ILE A 31 9.62 -8.88 5.73
C ILE A 31 9.27 -8.36 7.12
N ASP A 32 9.68 -9.07 8.17
CA ASP A 32 9.41 -8.68 9.55
C ASP A 32 10.04 -7.32 9.89
N LEU A 33 11.26 -7.04 9.43
CA LEU A 33 11.90 -5.74 9.56
C LEU A 33 11.06 -4.63 8.91
N VAL A 34 10.62 -4.81 7.66
CA VAL A 34 9.77 -3.82 6.96
C VAL A 34 8.49 -3.56 7.75
N LEU A 35 7.83 -4.60 8.25
CA LEU A 35 6.59 -4.47 9.01
C LEU A 35 6.82 -3.75 10.35
N ARG A 36 7.93 -4.01 11.04
CA ARG A 36 8.30 -3.30 12.28
C ARG A 36 8.60 -1.82 12.00
N GLN A 37 9.41 -1.53 10.99
CA GLN A 37 9.77 -0.16 10.62
C GLN A 37 8.55 0.65 10.21
N PHE A 38 7.63 0.08 9.43
CA PHE A 38 6.38 0.74 9.08
C PHE A 38 5.56 1.07 10.33
N ARG A 39 5.44 0.13 11.28
CA ARG A 39 4.69 0.35 12.53
C ARG A 39 5.33 1.43 13.40
N CYS A 40 6.65 1.44 13.53
CA CYS A 40 7.37 2.48 14.25
C CYS A 40 7.15 3.84 13.59
N LEU A 41 7.28 3.94 12.26
CA LEU A 41 7.03 5.18 11.53
C LEU A 41 5.62 5.74 11.78
N ILE A 42 4.59 4.89 11.78
CA ILE A 42 3.23 5.32 12.11
C ILE A 42 3.15 5.84 13.57
N ALA A 43 3.78 5.14 14.51
CA ALA A 43 3.79 5.56 15.91
C ALA A 43 4.51 6.90 16.09
N ASP A 44 5.65 7.10 15.42
CA ASP A 44 6.44 8.33 15.47
C ASP A 44 5.67 9.52 14.89
N LEU A 45 4.97 9.34 13.77
CA LEU A 45 4.13 10.38 13.16
C LEU A 45 2.98 10.76 14.11
N CYS A 46 2.27 9.77 14.65
CA CYS A 46 1.23 10.01 15.67
C CYS A 46 1.76 10.76 16.90
N GLN A 47 2.93 10.37 17.38
CA GLN A 47 3.57 11.02 18.52
C GLN A 47 3.98 12.47 18.19
N GLN A 48 4.53 12.71 17.00
CA GLN A 48 4.92 14.03 16.52
C GLN A 48 3.72 14.99 16.48
N PHE A 49 2.56 14.52 16.02
CA PHE A 49 1.33 15.31 15.99
C PHE A 49 0.65 15.43 17.37
N ASN A 50 1.11 14.66 18.36
CA ASN A 50 0.49 14.54 19.69
C ASN A 50 -0.98 14.06 19.61
N GLY A 51 -1.28 13.16 18.67
CA GLY A 51 -2.62 12.63 18.44
C GLY A 51 -2.75 11.69 17.25
N GLY A 52 -3.95 11.14 17.03
CA GLY A 52 -4.27 10.27 15.89
C GLY A 52 -4.62 8.83 16.25
N HIS A 53 -4.80 7.98 15.24
CA HIS A 53 -5.27 6.59 15.38
C HIS A 53 -4.22 5.58 14.86
N PRO A 54 -3.13 5.32 15.61
CA PRO A 54 -2.03 4.50 15.14
C PRO A 54 -2.42 3.02 14.96
N GLY A 55 -3.31 2.50 15.82
CA GLY A 55 -3.61 1.07 15.90
C GLY A 55 -4.11 0.46 14.58
N GLY A 56 -5.05 1.13 13.90
CA GLY A 56 -5.57 0.63 12.62
C GLY A 56 -4.53 0.61 11.52
N ALA A 57 -3.72 1.68 11.40
CA ALA A 57 -2.65 1.74 10.41
C ALA A 57 -1.52 0.72 10.68
N MET A 58 -1.12 0.56 11.94
CA MET A 58 -0.11 -0.43 12.36
C MET A 58 -0.59 -1.88 12.14
N GLY A 59 -1.86 -2.16 12.44
CA GLY A 59 -2.46 -3.48 12.26
C GLY A 59 -2.53 -3.90 10.79
N MET A 60 -2.77 -2.95 9.88
CA MET A 60 -2.87 -3.20 8.44
C MET A 60 -1.51 -3.26 7.72
N ALA A 61 -0.37 -3.12 8.40
CA ALA A 61 0.95 -3.08 7.78
C ALA A 61 1.20 -4.24 6.80
N ALA A 62 0.85 -5.48 7.19
CA ALA A 62 1.02 -6.66 6.35
C ALA A 62 0.16 -6.62 5.08
N ILE A 63 -1.10 -6.17 5.21
CA ILE A 63 -2.01 -5.99 4.06
C ILE A 63 -1.47 -4.91 3.12
N GLY A 64 -0.93 -3.81 3.67
CA GLY A 64 -0.34 -2.75 2.86
C GLY A 64 0.87 -3.24 2.05
N VAL A 65 1.78 -3.98 2.67
CA VAL A 65 2.91 -4.60 1.96
C VAL A 65 2.38 -5.57 0.89
N ALA A 66 1.41 -6.43 1.23
CA ALA A 66 0.78 -7.33 0.27
C ALA A 66 0.25 -6.58 -0.97
N LEU A 67 -0.51 -5.52 -0.75
CA LEU A 67 -1.14 -4.74 -1.81
C LEU A 67 -0.13 -3.95 -2.65
N TRP A 68 0.70 -3.10 -2.04
CA TRP A 68 1.59 -2.21 -2.78
C TRP A 68 2.84 -2.89 -3.33
N LYS A 69 3.36 -3.94 -2.69
CA LYS A 69 4.56 -4.63 -3.20
C LYS A 69 4.22 -5.69 -4.25
N TYR A 70 3.12 -6.43 -4.07
CA TYR A 70 2.90 -7.66 -4.83
C TYR A 70 1.64 -7.69 -5.70
N VAL A 71 0.59 -6.95 -5.35
CA VAL A 71 -0.73 -7.12 -6.01
C VAL A 71 -1.06 -5.98 -6.95
N MET A 72 -1.00 -4.74 -6.48
CA MET A 72 -1.55 -3.61 -7.21
C MET A 72 -0.68 -3.22 -8.40
N LYS A 73 -1.34 -2.96 -9.53
CA LYS A 73 -0.77 -2.28 -10.67
C LYS A 73 -0.96 -0.78 -10.53
N TYR A 74 0.11 -0.07 -10.22
CA TYR A 74 0.11 1.39 -10.09
C TYR A 74 1.37 2.00 -10.70
N SER A 75 1.34 3.32 -10.91
CA SER A 75 2.48 4.09 -11.40
C SER A 75 2.66 5.34 -10.56
N PRO A 76 3.63 5.38 -9.64
CA PRO A 76 3.92 6.56 -8.83
C PRO A 76 4.32 7.78 -9.67
N ASN A 77 4.99 7.53 -10.81
CA ASN A 77 5.39 8.57 -11.76
C ASN A 77 4.25 9.05 -12.67
N ASN A 78 3.20 8.24 -12.85
CA ASN A 78 1.99 8.61 -13.59
C ASN A 78 0.71 8.18 -12.84
N PRO A 79 0.31 8.93 -11.79
CA PRO A 79 -0.87 8.60 -10.98
C PRO A 79 -2.19 8.57 -11.75
N ASN A 80 -2.23 9.18 -12.94
CA ASN A 80 -3.41 9.27 -13.79
C ASN A 80 -3.49 8.15 -14.83
N CYS A 81 -2.61 7.15 -14.75
CA CYS A 81 -2.66 5.98 -15.64
C CYS A 81 -4.07 5.37 -15.66
N PHE A 82 -4.63 5.22 -16.86
CA PHE A 82 -6.02 4.80 -17.06
C PHE A 82 -6.28 3.41 -16.47
N ASN A 83 -5.40 2.45 -16.76
CA ASN A 83 -5.53 1.05 -16.36
C ASN A 83 -4.72 0.71 -15.09
N ARG A 84 -4.76 1.61 -14.10
CA ARG A 84 -4.20 1.35 -12.76
C ARG A 84 -5.30 0.81 -11.84
N ASP A 85 -4.89 0.01 -10.88
CA ASP A 85 -5.77 -0.40 -9.80
C ASP A 85 -6.09 0.80 -8.90
N ARG A 86 -7.32 0.82 -8.36
CA ARG A 86 -7.79 1.89 -7.50
C ARG A 86 -7.87 1.38 -6.07
N PHE A 87 -7.11 2.01 -5.20
CA PHE A 87 -7.19 1.78 -3.76
C PHE A 87 -8.09 2.82 -3.11
N VAL A 88 -9.04 2.37 -2.29
CA VAL A 88 -9.94 3.23 -1.50
C VAL A 88 -9.85 2.81 -0.05
N LEU A 89 -9.35 3.70 0.81
CA LEU A 89 -9.36 3.50 2.26
C LEU A 89 -10.70 3.95 2.84
N SER A 90 -11.64 3.02 2.99
CA SER A 90 -12.92 3.33 3.64
C SER A 90 -12.74 3.76 5.10
N ASN A 91 -11.70 3.26 5.78
CA ASN A 91 -11.39 3.63 7.14
C ASN A 91 -10.59 4.95 7.20
N GLY A 92 -11.22 6.06 6.85
CA GLY A 92 -10.54 7.33 6.62
C GLY A 92 -9.75 7.87 7.83
N HIS A 93 -10.09 7.49 9.05
CA HIS A 93 -9.36 7.92 10.26
C HIS A 93 -7.95 7.31 10.36
N THR A 94 -7.66 6.24 9.61
CA THR A 94 -6.32 5.65 9.50
C THR A 94 -5.57 6.17 8.28
N CYS A 95 -5.77 7.43 7.88
CA CYS A 95 -5.21 8.00 6.65
C CYS A 95 -3.68 7.89 6.54
N LEU A 96 -2.96 7.91 7.67
CA LEU A 96 -1.52 7.66 7.72
C LEU A 96 -1.12 6.36 7.04
N PHE A 97 -1.93 5.30 7.11
CA PHE A 97 -1.70 4.05 6.39
C PHE A 97 -1.49 4.31 4.89
N GLN A 98 -2.43 5.00 4.27
CA GLN A 98 -2.38 5.28 2.84
C GLN A 98 -1.26 6.27 2.51
N TYR A 99 -1.08 7.32 3.30
CA TYR A 99 -0.03 8.33 3.06
C TYR A 99 1.36 7.74 3.13
N THR A 100 1.63 6.88 4.12
CA THR A 100 2.94 6.23 4.25
C THR A 100 3.23 5.32 3.05
N PHE A 101 2.26 4.55 2.53
CA PHE A 101 2.49 3.75 1.33
C PHE A 101 2.68 4.60 0.07
N LEU A 102 1.96 5.71 -0.08
CA LEU A 102 2.19 6.65 -1.18
C LEU A 102 3.61 7.23 -1.10
N HIS A 103 4.10 7.56 0.09
CA HIS A 103 5.46 8.02 0.30
C HIS A 103 6.50 6.94 -0.06
N LEU A 104 6.38 5.74 0.54
CA LEU A 104 7.33 4.64 0.35
C LEU A 104 7.41 4.16 -1.10
N THR A 105 6.32 4.28 -1.85
CA THR A 105 6.28 3.90 -3.27
C THR A 105 6.68 5.02 -4.21
N GLY A 106 7.00 6.21 -3.70
CA GLY A 106 7.61 7.29 -4.48
C GLY A 106 6.60 8.19 -5.21
N TYR A 107 5.38 8.33 -4.72
CA TYR A 107 4.46 9.35 -5.24
C TYR A 107 5.02 10.74 -4.96
N LYS A 108 5.26 11.53 -6.01
CA LYS A 108 5.89 12.86 -5.90
C LYS A 108 5.11 13.83 -5.01
N GLN A 109 3.78 13.68 -4.95
CA GLN A 109 2.91 14.50 -4.13
C GLN A 109 3.00 14.18 -2.63
N MET A 110 3.51 13.00 -2.27
CA MET A 110 3.61 12.55 -0.89
C MET A 110 5.07 12.47 -0.45
N THR A 111 5.66 13.65 -0.22
CA THR A 111 7.01 13.76 0.33
C THR A 111 7.03 13.42 1.82
N PHE A 112 8.23 13.21 2.37
CA PHE A 112 8.36 12.96 3.81
C PHE A 112 7.90 14.17 4.64
N GLU A 113 8.11 15.40 4.15
CA GLU A 113 7.62 16.60 4.82
C GLU A 113 6.08 16.69 4.80
N GLN A 114 5.42 16.28 3.71
CA GLN A 114 3.95 16.16 3.67
C GLN A 114 3.43 15.08 4.63
N LEU A 115 4.20 14.00 4.82
CA LEU A 115 3.86 12.95 5.76
C LEU A 115 3.97 13.44 7.21
N LYS A 116 5.02 14.21 7.54
CA LYS A 116 5.18 14.86 8.86
C LYS A 116 4.13 15.93 9.14
N SER A 117 3.69 16.64 8.12
CA SER A 117 2.68 17.68 8.27
C SER A 117 1.26 17.13 8.40
N TYR A 118 1.05 15.81 8.46
CA TYR A 118 -0.28 15.23 8.53
C TYR A 118 -1.10 15.80 9.72
N HIS A 119 -2.37 16.16 9.45
CA HIS A 119 -3.25 16.90 10.36
C HIS A 119 -2.84 18.35 10.73
N GLN A 120 -1.82 18.93 10.11
CA GLN A 120 -1.58 20.37 10.20
C GLN A 120 -2.61 21.15 9.36
N GLY A 121 -2.99 22.34 9.81
CA GLY A 121 -3.96 23.20 9.11
C GLY A 121 -3.51 23.60 7.70
N GLY A 122 -4.48 23.97 6.86
CA GLY A 122 -4.35 24.09 5.39
C GLY A 122 -3.28 25.03 4.84
N ASP A 123 -2.68 25.92 5.62
CA ASP A 123 -1.55 26.75 5.17
C ASP A 123 -0.25 25.94 4.95
N GLN A 124 -0.17 24.71 5.49
CA GLN A 124 1.04 23.85 5.37
C GLN A 124 0.80 22.56 4.56
N PHE A 125 -0.45 22.28 4.15
CA PHE A 125 -0.83 21.13 3.32
C PHE A 125 -0.91 21.53 1.83
N ASN A 126 0.24 21.80 1.22
CA ASN A 126 0.33 22.02 -0.23
C ASN A 126 0.38 20.69 -0.99
N LEU A 127 -0.78 20.01 -1.09
CA LEU A 127 -1.02 19.08 -2.18
C LEU A 127 -1.23 19.91 -3.45
N GLY A 128 -0.12 20.35 -4.06
CA GLY A 128 -0.08 21.26 -5.20
C GLY A 128 -1.24 21.04 -6.16
N ARG A 129 -2.13 22.05 -6.22
CA ARG A 129 -2.97 22.30 -7.38
C ARG A 129 -2.09 22.74 -8.54
#